data_AF-A0A9E1BEI3-F1
#
_entry.id   AF-A0A9E1BEI3-F1
#
_cell.length_a   1.000
_cell.length_b   1.000
_cell.length_c   1.000
_cell.angle_alpha   90.00
_cell.angle_beta   90.00
_cell.angle_gamma   90.00
#
_symmetry.space_group_name_H-M   'P 1'
#
loop_
_entity.id
_entity.type
_entity.pdbx_description
1 polymer ?
#
loop_
_entity_poly.entity_id
_entity_poly.type
_entity_poly.pdbx_seq_one_letter_code
_entity_poly.pdbx_strand_id
1 'polypeptide(L)'
;MSIDDYPRLCGGTFFTLVLQALRQRMKAREHYAGDSDGLSDSEVMVGLIKVINLDYVDPGKGKLKTIVNNYKRCETSTSAYLPFGDDQVVAAFDDMVRTDYQTALNGMIGFVNDFLDMSEAVHKDVNLVRALIDLIQQDQSIKANDEFYTEPNGEKKKKAALGDLKKVCLPAFLLGIWHYIVINRKDNSIGQKTYEAWCPSNGRAQRKYTAHMGEGILNGLTTYTIDAKETIATEIVDEPTEDKESDTVNSDTPPITQQMVNNNPTFFNINISGGNNSFYHHVDKLTINNGGKQDE
;
A
#
# COMPACT_ATOMS: atom_id res chain seq x y z
N MET A 1 22.99 -20.76 26.65
CA MET A 1 22.09 -21.02 25.50
C MET A 1 21.51 -19.69 25.09
N SER A 2 21.76 -19.24 23.87
CA SER A 2 21.34 -17.93 23.36
C SER A 2 19.83 -17.93 23.11
N ILE A 3 19.15 -16.82 23.39
CA ILE A 3 17.68 -16.66 23.45
C ILE A 3 17.00 -16.48 22.07
N ASP A 4 17.72 -16.53 20.94
CA ASP A 4 17.11 -16.26 19.61
C ASP A 4 17.51 -17.30 18.55
N ASP A 5 16.91 -18.50 18.62
CA ASP A 5 17.04 -19.58 17.62
C ASP A 5 15.82 -19.72 16.70
N TYR A 6 14.86 -18.79 16.75
CA TYR A 6 13.65 -18.83 15.92
C TYR A 6 13.56 -17.64 14.94
N PRO A 7 12.97 -17.84 13.74
CA PRO A 7 12.70 -16.76 12.80
C PRO A 7 11.88 -15.61 13.41
N ARG A 8 12.19 -14.37 13.03
CA ARG A 8 11.54 -13.15 13.57
C ARG A 8 10.76 -12.42 12.47
N LEU A 9 9.50 -12.11 12.75
CA LEU A 9 8.72 -11.19 11.93
C LEU A 9 9.14 -9.75 12.23
N CYS A 10 9.65 -9.07 11.22
CA CYS A 10 9.87 -7.63 11.19
C CYS A 10 9.70 -7.12 9.76
N GLY A 11 9.92 -5.83 9.55
CA GLY A 11 9.80 -5.20 8.25
C GLY A 11 10.67 -5.82 7.16
N GLY A 12 11.95 -6.09 7.45
CA GLY A 12 12.88 -6.65 6.49
C GLY A 12 12.58 -8.11 6.12
N THR A 13 12.16 -8.94 7.08
CA THR A 13 11.79 -10.35 6.81
C THR A 13 10.46 -10.44 6.06
N PHE A 14 9.45 -9.64 6.44
CA PHE A 14 8.22 -9.50 5.67
C PHE A 14 8.50 -9.07 4.23
N PHE A 15 9.28 -8.00 4.06
CA PHE A 15 9.62 -7.47 2.75
C PHE A 15 10.38 -8.50 1.90
N THR A 16 11.29 -9.27 2.51
CA THR A 16 12.01 -10.35 1.81
C THR A 16 11.07 -11.42 1.26
N LEU A 17 10.02 -11.80 2.00
CA LEU A 17 9.02 -12.76 1.55
C LEU A 17 8.12 -12.18 0.46
N VAL A 18 7.65 -10.94 0.62
CA VAL A 18 6.87 -10.21 -0.40
C VAL A 18 7.62 -10.17 -1.74
N LEU A 19 8.94 -9.92 -1.72
CA LEU A 19 9.76 -9.91 -2.93
C LEU A 19 9.81 -11.25 -3.69
N GLN A 20 9.50 -12.39 -3.03
CA GLN A 20 9.42 -13.69 -3.70
C GLN A 20 8.13 -13.87 -4.49
N ALA A 21 7.10 -13.08 -4.14
CA ALA A 21 5.78 -13.16 -4.74
C ALA A 21 5.54 -12.13 -5.85
N LEU A 22 6.57 -11.37 -6.23
CA LEU A 22 6.44 -10.36 -7.29
C LEU A 22 6.07 -11.00 -8.63
N ARG A 23 5.34 -10.22 -9.44
CA ARG A 23 5.11 -10.49 -10.87
C ARG A 23 6.44 -10.67 -11.60
N GLN A 24 6.38 -11.37 -12.73
CA GLN A 24 7.56 -11.61 -13.54
C GLN A 24 8.20 -10.27 -13.96
N ARG A 25 9.45 -10.06 -13.55
CA ARG A 25 10.27 -8.94 -13.99
C ARG A 25 10.52 -9.00 -15.49
N MET A 26 10.60 -7.84 -16.13
CA MET A 26 11.07 -7.78 -17.52
C MET A 26 12.54 -8.20 -17.58
N LYS A 27 12.96 -8.81 -18.69
CA LYS A 27 14.34 -9.30 -18.81
C LYS A 27 15.29 -8.12 -18.90
N ALA A 28 16.54 -8.32 -18.47
CA ALA A 28 17.59 -7.29 -18.55
C ALA A 28 17.81 -6.69 -19.95
N ARG A 29 17.46 -7.43 -21.02
CA ARG A 29 17.53 -6.98 -22.41
C ARG A 29 16.33 -6.13 -22.87
N GLU A 30 15.29 -6.01 -22.07
CA GLU A 30 14.12 -5.17 -22.35
C GLU A 30 14.28 -3.78 -21.70
N HIS A 31 15.21 -3.61 -20.74
CA HIS A 31 15.56 -2.32 -20.14
C HIS A 31 16.35 -1.36 -21.06
N TYR A 32 16.72 -1.76 -22.29
CA TYR A 32 17.52 -0.92 -23.20
C TYR A 32 16.76 0.31 -23.73
N ALA A 33 15.44 0.39 -23.55
CA ALA A 33 14.62 1.55 -23.93
C ALA A 33 14.42 2.58 -22.78
N GLY A 34 15.01 2.35 -21.60
CA GLY A 34 14.78 3.21 -20.43
C GLY A 34 13.53 2.83 -19.61
N ASP A 35 12.79 1.81 -20.04
CA ASP A 35 11.63 1.29 -19.31
C ASP A 35 12.05 0.49 -18.07
N SER A 36 11.65 0.98 -16.89
CA SER A 36 11.64 0.22 -15.63
C SER A 36 10.39 -0.66 -15.65
N ASP A 37 10.50 -1.91 -15.21
CA ASP A 37 9.31 -2.76 -15.01
C ASP A 37 8.52 -2.38 -13.76
N GLY A 38 8.97 -1.38 -13.00
CA GLY A 38 8.33 -0.92 -11.76
C GLY A 38 8.52 -1.87 -10.58
N LEU A 39 9.31 -2.94 -10.73
CA LEU A 39 9.39 -4.04 -9.75
C LEU A 39 10.71 -4.08 -8.98
N SER A 40 11.50 -3.00 -9.00
CA SER A 40 12.70 -2.93 -8.15
C SER A 40 12.31 -2.83 -6.68
N ASP A 41 13.19 -3.29 -5.80
CA ASP A 41 12.95 -3.28 -4.35
C ASP A 41 12.57 -1.87 -3.85
N SER A 42 13.14 -0.81 -4.44
CA SER A 42 12.77 0.57 -4.11
C SER A 42 11.32 0.90 -4.47
N GLU A 43 10.86 0.52 -5.66
CA GLU A 43 9.49 0.78 -6.12
C GLU A 43 8.47 -0.03 -5.31
N VAL A 44 8.76 -1.30 -5.01
CA VAL A 44 7.91 -2.15 -4.15
C VAL A 44 7.82 -1.57 -2.73
N MET A 45 8.93 -1.08 -2.17
CA MET A 45 8.90 -0.44 -0.85
C MET A 45 8.08 0.85 -0.86
N VAL A 46 8.16 1.67 -1.91
CA VAL A 46 7.30 2.86 -2.06
C VAL A 46 5.83 2.46 -2.10
N GLY A 47 5.49 1.38 -2.80
CA GLY A 47 4.14 0.81 -2.79
C GLY A 47 3.65 0.51 -1.37
N LEU A 48 4.44 -0.19 -0.55
CA LEU A 48 4.11 -0.49 0.85
C LEU A 48 4.04 0.77 1.73
N ILE A 49 4.90 1.77 1.48
CA ILE A 49 4.87 3.04 2.21
C ILE A 49 3.58 3.81 1.89
N LYS A 50 3.12 3.78 0.64
CA LYS A 50 1.87 4.45 0.25
C LYS A 50 0.62 3.83 0.86
N VAL A 51 0.68 2.57 1.31
CA VAL A 51 -0.38 1.98 2.15
C VAL A 51 -0.46 2.66 3.53
N ILE A 52 0.67 3.14 4.05
CA ILE A 52 0.74 3.85 5.34
C ILE A 52 0.37 5.32 5.17
N ASN A 53 0.94 5.97 4.15
CA ASN A 53 0.75 7.38 3.88
C ASN A 53 0.60 7.61 2.37
N LEU A 54 -0.62 7.87 1.93
CA LEU A 54 -0.95 8.12 0.51
C LEU A 54 -0.21 9.34 -0.05
N ASP A 55 0.06 10.34 0.80
CA ASP A 55 0.74 11.58 0.42
C ASP A 55 2.28 11.45 0.39
N TYR A 56 2.80 10.24 0.58
CA TYR A 56 4.24 10.00 0.52
C TYR A 56 4.81 10.36 -0.87
N VAL A 57 5.72 11.34 -0.87
CA VAL A 57 6.45 11.79 -2.06
C VAL A 57 7.67 10.90 -2.27
N ASP A 58 7.68 10.13 -3.37
CA ASP A 58 8.81 9.27 -3.73
C ASP A 58 10.07 10.13 -4.01
N PRO A 59 11.14 10.00 -3.21
CA PRO A 59 12.39 10.74 -3.41
C PRO A 59 13.22 10.20 -4.59
N GLY A 60 12.80 9.10 -5.21
CA GLY A 60 13.38 8.46 -6.36
C GLY A 60 14.26 7.25 -6.03
N LYS A 61 14.24 6.26 -6.94
CA LYS A 61 14.97 4.98 -6.85
C LYS A 61 16.45 5.12 -6.46
N GLY A 62 17.15 6.12 -6.97
CA GLY A 62 18.57 6.35 -6.67
C GLY A 62 18.84 6.61 -5.18
N LYS A 63 17.98 7.41 -4.52
CA LYS A 63 18.09 7.71 -3.10
C LYS A 63 17.65 6.53 -2.24
N LEU A 64 16.62 5.82 -2.67
CA LEU A 64 16.06 4.69 -1.92
C LEU A 64 16.88 3.41 -2.01
N LYS A 65 17.69 3.21 -3.06
CA LYS A 65 18.36 1.92 -3.33
C LYS A 65 19.14 1.38 -2.13
N THR A 66 20.00 2.19 -1.51
CA THR A 66 20.80 1.74 -0.35
C THR A 66 19.94 1.58 0.90
N ILE A 67 19.02 2.53 1.12
CA ILE A 67 18.14 2.56 2.29
C ILE A 67 17.24 1.33 2.34
N VAL A 68 16.58 1.01 1.23
CA VAL A 68 15.70 -0.15 1.11
C VAL A 68 16.48 -1.46 1.21
N ASN A 69 17.69 -1.53 0.65
CA ASN A 69 18.53 -2.71 0.81
C ASN A 69 18.95 -2.94 2.27
N ASN A 70 19.30 -1.88 3.01
CA ASN A 70 19.64 -2.00 4.43
C ASN A 70 18.42 -2.37 5.28
N TYR A 71 17.25 -1.79 4.97
CA TYR A 71 15.99 -2.18 5.62
C TYR A 71 15.63 -3.64 5.35
N LYS A 72 15.71 -4.10 4.10
CA LYS A 72 15.49 -5.50 3.72
C LYS A 72 16.43 -6.44 4.48
N ARG A 73 17.70 -6.05 4.64
CA ARG A 73 18.73 -6.79 5.39
C ARG A 73 18.56 -6.73 6.90
N CYS A 74 17.53 -6.04 7.40
CA CYS A 74 17.31 -5.81 8.83
C CYS A 74 18.47 -5.08 9.51
N GLU A 75 19.18 -4.21 8.78
CA GLU A 75 20.33 -3.45 9.32
C GLU A 75 19.92 -2.06 9.81
N THR A 76 18.81 -1.56 9.29
CA THR A 76 18.25 -0.25 9.65
C THR A 76 16.75 -0.36 9.87
N SER A 77 16.26 0.31 10.91
CA SER A 77 14.83 0.38 11.23
C SER A 77 14.15 1.60 10.60
N THR A 78 14.87 2.71 10.53
CA THR A 78 14.35 4.01 10.10
C THR A 78 15.33 4.71 9.16
N SER A 79 14.83 5.74 8.48
CA SER A 79 15.59 6.58 7.57
C SER A 79 14.78 7.86 7.30
N ALA A 80 15.41 8.93 6.83
CA ALA A 80 14.73 10.14 6.39
C ALA A 80 13.66 9.91 5.31
N TYR A 81 13.71 8.77 4.60
CA TYR A 81 12.73 8.39 3.57
C TYR A 81 11.87 7.19 3.94
N LEU A 82 12.02 6.63 5.15
CA LEU A 82 11.19 5.53 5.64
C LEU A 82 10.37 6.03 6.84
N PRO A 83 9.04 6.20 6.71
CA PRO A 83 8.22 6.84 7.73
C PRO A 83 7.96 5.97 8.97
N PHE A 84 8.56 4.78 9.07
CA PHE A 84 8.32 3.83 10.16
C PHE A 84 8.80 4.32 11.54
N GLY A 85 9.63 5.36 11.57
CA GLY A 85 10.09 6.01 12.81
C GLY A 85 9.35 7.30 13.14
N ASP A 86 8.42 7.75 12.30
CA ASP A 86 7.63 8.94 12.54
C ASP A 86 6.36 8.56 13.30
N ASP A 87 6.33 8.86 14.60
CA ASP A 87 5.24 8.46 15.48
C ASP A 87 3.88 9.06 15.07
N GLN A 88 3.85 10.24 14.41
CA GLN A 88 2.60 10.84 13.94
C GLN A 88 2.05 10.09 12.73
N VAL A 89 2.93 9.76 11.77
CA VAL A 89 2.53 8.97 10.59
C VAL A 89 2.11 7.56 10.99
N VAL A 90 2.83 6.93 11.92
CA VAL A 90 2.49 5.61 12.45
C VAL A 90 1.16 5.63 13.20
N ALA A 91 0.89 6.65 14.03
CA ALA A 91 -0.38 6.80 14.73
C ALA A 91 -1.55 7.02 13.76
N ALA A 92 -1.38 7.89 12.75
CA ALA A 92 -2.41 8.12 11.73
C ALA A 92 -2.75 6.84 10.96
N PHE A 93 -1.74 6.01 10.65
CA PHE A 93 -1.97 4.71 10.02
C PHE A 93 -2.68 3.72 10.95
N ASP A 94 -2.33 3.66 12.25
CA ASP A 94 -3.05 2.84 13.23
C ASP A 94 -4.53 3.25 13.30
N ASP A 95 -4.80 4.55 13.43
CA ASP A 95 -6.14 5.10 13.51
C ASP A 95 -6.94 4.80 12.24
N MET A 96 -6.33 4.97 11.05
CA MET A 96 -6.96 4.62 9.77
C MET A 96 -7.34 3.15 9.74
N VAL A 97 -6.45 2.22 10.08
CA VAL A 97 -6.77 0.77 10.09
C VAL A 97 -7.90 0.45 11.07
N ARG A 98 -7.98 1.16 12.19
CA ARG A 98 -8.96 0.90 13.25
C ARG A 98 -10.33 1.53 13.00
N THR A 99 -10.39 2.64 12.30
CA THR A 99 -11.60 3.47 12.16
C THR A 99 -12.11 3.58 10.72
N ASP A 100 -11.22 3.48 9.73
CA ASP A 100 -11.51 3.48 8.30
C ASP A 100 -10.69 2.38 7.59
N TYR A 101 -10.94 1.14 8.01
CA TYR A 101 -10.23 -0.04 7.50
C TYR A 101 -10.30 -0.14 5.97
N GLN A 102 -11.40 0.29 5.36
CA GLN A 102 -11.61 0.17 3.92
C GLN A 102 -10.62 1.05 3.13
N THR A 103 -10.28 2.25 3.61
CA THR A 103 -9.26 3.10 2.99
C THR A 103 -7.87 2.43 3.03
N ALA A 104 -7.45 1.91 4.19
CA ALA A 104 -6.20 1.17 4.30
C ALA A 104 -6.18 -0.09 3.41
N LEU A 105 -7.31 -0.81 3.37
CA LEU A 105 -7.49 -2.01 2.55
C LEU A 105 -7.42 -1.70 1.06
N ASN A 106 -8.02 -0.59 0.61
CA ASN A 106 -7.91 -0.14 -0.78
C ASN A 106 -6.46 0.13 -1.19
N GLY A 107 -5.66 0.76 -0.30
CA GLY A 107 -4.24 0.94 -0.52
C GLY A 107 -3.51 -0.39 -0.72
N MET A 108 -3.79 -1.38 0.13
CA MET A 108 -3.18 -2.71 0.00
C MET A 108 -3.71 -3.49 -1.22
N ILE A 109 -4.96 -3.30 -1.63
CA ILE A 109 -5.49 -3.86 -2.89
C ILE A 109 -4.69 -3.32 -4.08
N GLY A 110 -4.45 -2.00 -4.12
CA GLY A 110 -3.60 -1.37 -5.14
C GLY A 110 -2.20 -1.98 -5.17
N PHE A 111 -1.56 -2.10 -4.00
CA PHE A 111 -0.25 -2.74 -3.88
C PHE A 111 -0.24 -4.18 -4.42
N VAL A 112 -1.22 -4.99 -4.04
CA VAL A 112 -1.32 -6.39 -4.50
C VAL A 112 -1.45 -6.45 -6.03
N ASN A 113 -2.33 -5.63 -6.62
CA ASN A 113 -2.59 -5.61 -8.06
C ASN A 113 -1.36 -5.16 -8.87
N ASP A 114 -0.63 -4.17 -8.36
CA ASP A 114 0.51 -3.59 -9.04
C ASP A 114 1.74 -4.51 -9.00
N PHE A 115 2.00 -5.14 -7.85
CA PHE A 115 3.29 -5.79 -7.58
C PHE A 115 3.26 -7.32 -7.56
N LEU A 116 2.15 -7.97 -7.16
CA LEU A 116 2.14 -9.39 -6.83
C LEU A 116 1.60 -10.30 -7.94
N ASP A 117 2.20 -11.47 -8.04
CA ASP A 117 1.82 -12.52 -8.98
C ASP A 117 0.74 -13.40 -8.37
N MET A 118 -0.48 -13.23 -8.87
CA MET A 118 -1.67 -13.97 -8.45
C MET A 118 -2.04 -15.05 -9.47
N SER A 119 -1.08 -15.53 -10.26
CA SER A 119 -1.34 -16.55 -11.27
C SER A 119 -1.55 -17.94 -10.65
N GLU A 120 -2.62 -18.60 -11.07
CA GLU A 120 -2.94 -20.00 -10.72
C GLU A 120 -1.88 -21.01 -11.21
N ALA A 121 -0.98 -20.60 -12.11
CA ALA A 121 0.08 -21.48 -12.61
C ALA A 121 1.25 -21.63 -11.63
N VAL A 122 1.56 -20.56 -10.87
CA VAL A 122 2.74 -20.51 -9.99
C VAL A 122 2.33 -20.44 -8.50
N HIS A 123 1.12 -19.96 -8.20
CA HIS A 123 0.59 -19.82 -6.84
C HIS A 123 1.53 -19.09 -5.86
N LYS A 124 2.19 -18.03 -6.35
CA LYS A 124 3.11 -17.22 -5.54
C LYS A 124 2.40 -16.51 -4.38
N ASP A 125 1.17 -16.11 -4.60
CA ASP A 125 0.26 -15.58 -3.59
C ASP A 125 0.00 -16.59 -2.46
N VAL A 126 -0.35 -17.83 -2.78
CA VAL A 126 -0.57 -18.89 -1.78
C VAL A 126 0.73 -19.16 -1.02
N ASN A 127 1.86 -19.24 -1.71
CA ASN A 127 3.16 -19.48 -1.11
C ASN A 127 3.59 -18.34 -0.18
N LEU A 128 3.29 -17.08 -0.54
CA LEU A 128 3.51 -15.93 0.34
C LEU A 128 2.71 -16.04 1.63
N VAL A 129 1.42 -16.36 1.53
CA VAL A 129 0.56 -16.54 2.72
C VAL A 129 1.09 -17.67 3.61
N ARG A 130 1.47 -18.81 3.03
CA ARG A 130 2.07 -19.91 3.79
C ARG A 130 3.36 -19.48 4.48
N ALA A 131 4.28 -18.82 3.77
CA ALA A 131 5.55 -18.38 4.30
C ALA A 131 5.39 -17.39 5.46
N LEU A 132 4.41 -16.49 5.36
CA LEU A 132 4.09 -15.52 6.41
C LEU A 132 3.43 -16.18 7.62
N ILE A 133 2.49 -17.11 7.42
CA ILE A 133 1.90 -17.86 8.55
C ILE A 133 2.97 -18.67 9.26
N ASP A 134 3.83 -19.36 8.50
CA ASP A 134 4.94 -20.15 9.05
C ASP A 134 5.88 -19.28 9.89
N LEU A 135 6.29 -18.12 9.37
CA LEU A 135 7.10 -17.14 10.09
C LEU A 135 6.42 -16.69 11.39
N ILE A 136 5.13 -16.34 11.34
CA ILE A 136 4.39 -15.87 12.52
C ILE A 136 4.26 -16.98 13.57
N GLN A 137 4.03 -18.23 13.14
CA GLN A 137 3.94 -19.37 14.07
C GLN A 137 5.27 -19.63 14.76
N GLN A 138 6.36 -19.64 14.01
CA GLN A 138 7.71 -19.86 14.54
C GLN A 138 8.23 -18.70 15.39
N ASP A 139 7.79 -17.46 15.16
CA ASP A 139 8.19 -16.30 15.97
C ASP A 139 7.60 -16.37 17.38
N GLN A 140 8.36 -16.91 18.32
CA GLN A 140 7.93 -17.12 19.72
C GLN A 140 7.70 -15.80 20.47
N SER A 141 8.21 -14.67 19.96
CA SER A 141 7.98 -13.36 20.58
C SER A 141 6.59 -12.79 20.25
N ILE A 142 5.88 -13.37 19.27
CA ILE A 142 4.45 -13.12 19.01
C ILE A 142 3.65 -14.12 19.85
N LYS A 143 2.83 -13.62 20.78
CA LYS A 143 2.04 -14.45 21.68
C LYS A 143 0.85 -15.06 20.94
N ALA A 144 0.37 -16.19 21.42
CA ALA A 144 -0.78 -16.90 20.83
C ALA A 144 -2.04 -16.02 20.69
N ASN A 145 -2.23 -15.07 21.61
CA ASN A 145 -3.36 -14.15 21.64
C ASN A 145 -3.12 -12.82 20.91
N ASP A 146 -1.93 -12.58 20.35
CA ASP A 146 -1.68 -11.38 19.55
C ASP A 146 -2.55 -11.41 18.29
N GLU A 147 -3.09 -10.26 17.93
CA GLU A 147 -4.14 -10.10 16.94
C GLU A 147 -3.65 -9.37 15.68
N PHE A 148 -4.20 -9.75 14.52
CA PHE A 148 -3.91 -9.17 13.22
C PHE A 148 -5.22 -8.86 12.47
N TYR A 149 -5.34 -7.66 11.90
CA TYR A 149 -6.48 -7.21 11.09
C TYR A 149 -6.49 -7.85 9.69
N THR A 150 -6.78 -9.14 9.64
CA THR A 150 -6.57 -9.98 8.46
C THR A 150 -7.85 -10.30 7.70
N GLU A 151 -9.01 -9.91 8.22
CA GLU A 151 -10.29 -10.15 7.58
C GLU A 151 -10.75 -8.93 6.73
N PRO A 152 -11.42 -9.15 5.58
CA PRO A 152 -11.85 -8.07 4.69
C PRO A 152 -12.76 -7.01 5.31
N ASN A 153 -13.43 -7.33 6.41
CA ASN A 153 -14.32 -6.45 7.16
C ASN A 153 -13.60 -5.71 8.30
N GLY A 154 -12.27 -5.85 8.43
CA GLY A 154 -11.48 -5.28 9.52
C GLY A 154 -11.53 -6.10 10.81
N GLU A 155 -12.11 -7.30 10.81
CA GLU A 155 -12.02 -8.20 11.96
C GLU A 155 -10.60 -8.76 12.13
N LYS A 156 -10.30 -9.10 13.37
CA LYS A 156 -8.99 -9.59 13.77
C LYS A 156 -8.96 -11.10 13.88
N LYS A 157 -7.81 -11.69 13.57
CA LYS A 157 -7.49 -13.07 13.94
C LYS A 157 -6.31 -13.10 14.88
N LYS A 158 -6.39 -14.00 15.86
CA LYS A 158 -5.28 -14.31 16.77
C LYS A 158 -4.24 -15.16 16.04
N LYS A 159 -2.96 -15.03 16.42
CA LYS A 159 -1.87 -15.91 15.97
C LYS A 159 -2.26 -17.39 16.03
N ALA A 160 -2.86 -17.83 17.13
CA ALA A 160 -3.25 -19.23 17.33
C ALA A 160 -4.21 -19.76 16.25
N ALA A 161 -5.00 -18.90 15.61
CA ALA A 161 -5.96 -19.28 14.58
C ALA A 161 -5.37 -19.29 13.15
N LEU A 162 -4.18 -18.73 12.94
CA LEU A 162 -3.61 -18.61 11.59
C LEU A 162 -3.19 -19.97 11.01
N GLY A 163 -2.80 -20.93 11.86
CA GLY A 163 -2.34 -22.26 11.46
C GLY A 163 -3.42 -23.18 10.87
N ASP A 164 -4.69 -22.79 10.95
CA ASP A 164 -5.83 -23.58 10.49
C ASP A 164 -6.55 -22.97 9.28
N LEU A 165 -6.05 -21.84 8.76
CA LEU A 165 -6.67 -21.14 7.64
C LEU A 165 -6.75 -22.00 6.37
N LYS A 166 -7.90 -21.94 5.69
CA LYS A 166 -8.15 -22.65 4.42
C LYS A 166 -8.38 -21.71 3.23
N LYS A 167 -8.91 -20.52 3.51
CA LYS A 167 -9.18 -19.49 2.51
C LYS A 167 -8.79 -18.14 3.09
N VAL A 168 -8.02 -17.35 2.33
CA VAL A 168 -7.45 -16.08 2.80
C VAL A 168 -7.66 -14.98 1.76
N CYS A 169 -8.17 -13.83 2.20
CA CYS A 169 -8.16 -12.62 1.39
C CYS A 169 -6.76 -12.03 1.38
N LEU A 170 -6.06 -12.07 0.24
CA LEU A 170 -4.65 -11.71 0.16
C LEU A 170 -4.38 -10.25 0.59
N PRO A 171 -5.11 -9.22 0.08
CA PRO A 171 -4.88 -7.85 0.51
C PRO A 171 -5.12 -7.63 2.01
N ALA A 172 -6.23 -8.15 2.55
CA ALA A 172 -6.55 -8.00 3.98
C ALA A 172 -5.49 -8.68 4.87
N PHE A 173 -5.03 -9.86 4.46
CA PHE A 173 -4.00 -10.60 5.18
C PHE A 173 -2.67 -9.86 5.21
N LEU A 174 -2.21 -9.35 4.06
CA LEU A 174 -0.98 -8.57 3.98
C LEU A 174 -1.08 -7.25 4.75
N LEU A 175 -2.22 -6.57 4.68
CA LEU A 175 -2.47 -5.35 5.44
C LEU A 175 -2.38 -5.62 6.96
N GLY A 176 -3.03 -6.66 7.46
CA GLY A 176 -3.00 -6.99 8.88
C GLY A 176 -1.61 -7.30 9.41
N ILE A 177 -0.78 -7.99 8.63
CA ILE A 177 0.62 -8.27 8.99
C ILE A 177 1.46 -7.00 8.92
N TRP A 178 1.30 -6.21 7.86
CA TRP A 178 2.03 -4.96 7.67
C TRP A 178 1.72 -3.97 8.80
N HIS A 179 0.44 -3.82 9.16
CA HIS A 179 -0.01 -3.07 10.32
C HIS A 179 0.64 -3.55 11.60
N TYR A 180 0.58 -4.85 11.90
CA TYR A 180 1.22 -5.39 13.11
C TYR A 180 2.72 -5.06 13.17
N ILE A 181 3.44 -5.13 12.05
CA ILE A 181 4.86 -4.80 11.96
C ILE A 181 5.10 -3.32 12.27
N VAL A 182 4.38 -2.43 11.60
CA VAL A 182 4.56 -0.97 11.75
C VAL A 182 4.29 -0.54 13.19
N ILE A 183 3.30 -1.14 13.86
CA ILE A 183 2.93 -0.79 15.24
C ILE A 183 3.84 -1.46 16.28
N ASN A 184 4.12 -2.76 16.13
CA ASN A 184 4.72 -3.57 17.19
C ASN A 184 6.19 -3.96 16.94
N ARG A 185 6.71 -3.76 15.72
CA ARG A 185 8.06 -4.16 15.29
C ARG A 185 8.88 -2.98 14.79
N LYS A 186 8.86 -1.88 15.54
CA LYS A 186 9.65 -0.66 15.25
C LYS A 186 11.15 -0.96 15.11
N ASP A 187 11.68 -1.88 15.90
CA ASP A 187 13.05 -2.36 15.73
C ASP A 187 13.11 -3.46 14.67
N ASN A 188 13.61 -3.11 13.49
CA ASN A 188 13.80 -4.02 12.38
C ASN A 188 14.99 -4.97 12.58
N SER A 189 15.95 -4.61 13.45
CA SER A 189 17.19 -5.37 13.64
C SER A 189 16.98 -6.76 14.25
N ILE A 190 15.84 -6.98 14.90
CA ILE A 190 15.44 -8.29 15.42
C ILE A 190 15.41 -9.38 14.33
N GLY A 191 15.20 -8.99 13.06
CA GLY A 191 15.17 -9.91 11.92
C GLY A 191 16.53 -10.24 11.32
N GLN A 192 17.63 -9.64 11.78
CA GLN A 192 18.93 -9.74 11.12
C GLN A 192 19.41 -11.20 10.97
N LYS A 193 19.37 -11.98 12.05
CA LYS A 193 19.73 -13.41 12.00
C LYS A 193 18.83 -14.20 11.06
N THR A 194 17.54 -13.89 11.05
CA THR A 194 16.56 -14.54 10.15
C THR A 194 16.90 -14.24 8.69
N TYR A 195 17.16 -12.97 8.37
CA TYR A 195 17.57 -12.57 7.03
C TYR A 195 18.89 -13.22 6.62
N GLU A 196 19.90 -13.29 7.50
CA GLU A 196 21.18 -13.92 7.20
C GLU A 196 21.03 -15.43 6.91
N ALA A 197 20.14 -16.12 7.62
CA ALA A 197 19.83 -17.52 7.36
C ALA A 197 19.10 -17.71 6.02
N TRP A 198 18.16 -16.83 5.68
CA TRP A 198 17.40 -16.92 4.43
C TRP A 198 18.20 -16.49 3.20
N CYS A 199 19.03 -15.47 3.37
CA CYS A 199 19.79 -14.78 2.34
C CYS A 199 21.27 -14.74 2.75
N PRO A 200 21.99 -15.88 2.71
CA PRO A 200 23.37 -15.95 3.12
C PRO A 200 24.26 -15.05 2.24
N SER A 201 25.39 -14.61 2.81
CA SER A 201 26.35 -13.76 2.10
C SER A 201 26.93 -14.50 0.89
N ASN A 202 26.94 -13.83 -0.26
CA ASN A 202 27.50 -14.34 -1.51
C ASN A 202 28.61 -13.41 -2.04
N GLY A 203 29.50 -12.99 -1.14
CA GLY A 203 30.56 -12.02 -1.44
C GLY A 203 29.99 -10.68 -1.94
N ARG A 204 30.41 -10.25 -3.13
CA ARG A 204 29.91 -9.01 -3.77
C ARG A 204 28.66 -9.21 -4.62
N ALA A 205 28.22 -10.45 -4.83
CA ALA A 205 27.05 -10.75 -5.66
C ALA A 205 25.73 -10.55 -4.88
N GLN A 206 24.62 -10.46 -5.61
CA GLN A 206 23.30 -10.37 -5.01
C GLN A 206 23.01 -11.62 -4.17
N ARG A 207 22.53 -11.40 -2.94
CA ARG A 207 22.07 -12.47 -2.05
C ARG A 207 20.72 -12.98 -2.56
N LYS A 208 20.62 -14.30 -2.75
CA LYS A 208 19.37 -14.97 -3.15
C LYS A 208 18.66 -15.49 -1.91
N TYR A 209 17.34 -15.48 -1.94
CA TYR A 209 16.53 -16.18 -0.96
C TYR A 209 16.67 -17.69 -1.18
N THR A 210 16.96 -18.43 -0.11
CA THR A 210 17.24 -19.87 -0.13
C THR A 210 16.51 -20.64 0.97
N ALA A 211 15.67 -19.97 1.75
CA ALA A 211 14.87 -20.63 2.77
C ALA A 211 13.60 -21.26 2.18
N HIS A 212 12.97 -22.10 2.99
CA HIS A 212 11.83 -22.94 2.62
C HIS A 212 10.58 -22.58 3.44
N MET A 213 10.40 -21.28 3.77
CA MET A 213 9.29 -20.85 4.61
C MET A 213 7.95 -21.19 3.95
N GLY A 214 7.07 -21.82 4.72
CA GLY A 214 5.74 -22.20 4.24
C GLY A 214 5.68 -23.48 3.40
N GLU A 215 6.81 -24.18 3.16
CA GLU A 215 6.80 -25.46 2.45
C GLU A 215 6.18 -26.56 3.31
N GLY A 216 5.30 -27.37 2.71
CA GLY A 216 4.70 -28.55 3.37
C GLY A 216 3.61 -28.24 4.42
N ILE A 217 3.22 -26.98 4.60
CA ILE A 217 2.15 -26.59 5.55
C ILE A 217 0.89 -26.11 4.83
N LEU A 218 -0.23 -26.09 5.56
CA LEU A 218 -1.52 -25.55 5.08
C LEU A 218 -1.92 -26.11 3.71
N ASN A 219 -1.88 -27.44 3.58
CA ASN A 219 -2.34 -28.13 2.38
C ASN A 219 -3.80 -27.78 2.09
N GLY A 220 -4.08 -27.41 0.83
CA GLY A 220 -5.40 -26.95 0.40
C GLY A 220 -5.75 -25.50 0.73
N LEU A 221 -4.82 -24.71 1.29
CA LEU A 221 -4.97 -23.26 1.41
C LEU A 221 -5.17 -22.64 0.02
N THR A 222 -6.16 -21.78 -0.08
CA THR A 222 -6.42 -20.93 -1.25
C THR A 222 -6.42 -19.46 -0.86
N THR A 223 -6.06 -18.62 -1.82
CA THR A 223 -6.10 -17.17 -1.72
C THR A 223 -7.18 -16.62 -2.64
N TYR A 224 -7.68 -15.43 -2.32
CA TYR A 224 -8.55 -14.68 -3.22
C TYR A 224 -8.30 -13.18 -3.02
N THR A 225 -8.74 -12.39 -4.00
CA THR A 225 -8.73 -10.93 -3.94
C THR A 225 -10.13 -10.36 -3.90
N ILE A 226 -10.19 -9.07 -3.60
CA ILE A 226 -11.40 -8.26 -3.60
C ILE A 226 -11.09 -6.97 -4.36
N ASP A 227 -12.12 -6.36 -4.94
CA ASP A 227 -11.98 -5.08 -5.60
C ASP A 227 -11.95 -3.94 -4.59
N ALA A 228 -11.25 -2.86 -4.94
CA ALA A 228 -11.27 -1.63 -4.18
C ALA A 228 -12.70 -1.06 -4.17
N LYS A 229 -13.14 -0.55 -3.02
CA LYS A 229 -14.44 0.11 -2.89
C LYS A 229 -14.26 1.62 -2.91
N GLU A 230 -15.23 2.34 -3.43
CA GLU A 230 -15.26 3.80 -3.27
C GLU A 230 -15.33 4.15 -1.78
N THR A 231 -14.38 4.96 -1.33
CA THR A 231 -14.38 5.56 0.00
C THR A 231 -14.88 6.99 -0.15
N ILE A 232 -15.87 7.37 0.66
CA ILE A 232 -16.35 8.75 0.67
C ILE A 232 -15.26 9.57 1.34
N ALA A 233 -14.46 10.28 0.55
CA ALA A 233 -13.62 11.33 1.11
C ALA A 233 -14.56 12.34 1.77
N THR A 234 -14.49 12.49 3.09
CA THR A 234 -15.09 13.64 3.77
C THR A 234 -14.43 14.88 3.20
N GLU A 235 -15.07 15.50 2.20
CA GLU A 235 -14.82 16.90 1.87
C GLU A 235 -14.99 17.67 3.17
N ILE A 236 -13.92 18.32 3.59
CA ILE A 236 -13.96 19.27 4.69
C ILE A 236 -14.91 20.37 4.21
N VAL A 237 -16.16 20.30 4.63
CA VAL A 237 -17.09 21.42 4.49
C VAL A 237 -16.45 22.54 5.31
N ASP A 238 -15.95 23.56 4.61
CA ASP A 238 -15.49 24.80 5.20
C ASP A 238 -16.64 25.30 6.09
N GLU A 239 -16.51 25.12 7.41
CA GLU A 239 -17.40 25.78 8.35
C GLU A 239 -17.16 27.28 8.19
N PRO A 240 -18.19 28.07 7.86
CA PRO A 240 -18.02 29.51 7.76
C PRO A 240 -17.66 30.05 9.14
N THR A 241 -16.49 30.66 9.23
CA THR A 241 -16.03 31.40 10.41
C THR A 241 -17.08 32.44 10.82
N GLU A 242 -17.60 32.31 12.04
CA GLU A 242 -18.44 33.31 12.69
C GLU A 242 -17.64 34.61 12.91
N ASP A 243 -17.79 35.57 12.01
CA ASP A 243 -17.42 36.95 12.27
C ASP A 243 -18.46 37.59 13.21
N LYS A 244 -18.01 37.93 14.41
CA LYS A 244 -18.73 38.83 15.32
C LYS A 244 -18.49 40.28 14.89
N GLU A 245 -19.55 41.01 14.55
CA GLU A 245 -19.72 42.39 15.04
C GLU A 245 -21.15 42.96 14.86
N SER A 246 -21.66 43.46 15.99
CA SER A 246 -22.66 44.50 16.28
C SER A 246 -23.58 45.12 15.21
N ASP A 247 -24.89 45.05 15.49
CA ASP A 247 -25.89 46.13 15.59
C ASP A 247 -26.02 47.22 14.49
N THR A 248 -27.09 47.14 13.68
CA THR A 248 -28.30 48.04 13.62
C THR A 248 -28.96 48.22 12.23
N VAL A 249 -30.15 47.62 12.09
CA VAL A 249 -31.46 48.07 11.53
C VAL A 249 -31.60 49.09 10.36
N ASN A 250 -32.40 48.66 9.36
CA ASN A 250 -33.22 49.36 8.32
C ASN A 250 -32.47 50.00 7.12
N SER A 251 -32.93 49.95 5.86
CA SER A 251 -34.18 49.54 5.19
C SER A 251 -33.94 49.31 3.67
N ASP A 252 -34.95 48.74 3.00
CA ASP A 252 -35.29 48.83 1.56
C ASP A 252 -34.63 47.89 0.52
N THR A 253 -35.43 46.93 0.03
CA THR A 253 -35.26 46.14 -1.21
C THR A 253 -35.72 46.96 -2.42
N PRO A 254 -35.12 46.86 -3.64
CA PRO A 254 -35.35 45.72 -4.58
C PRO A 254 -34.19 45.51 -5.63
N PRO A 255 -34.35 44.74 -6.73
CA PRO A 255 -34.92 43.40 -6.91
C PRO A 255 -33.87 42.35 -7.37
N ILE A 256 -34.29 41.09 -7.25
CA ILE A 256 -33.60 39.85 -7.61
C ILE A 256 -33.33 39.76 -9.12
N THR A 257 -32.08 39.61 -9.53
CA THR A 257 -31.72 39.10 -10.86
C THR A 257 -31.85 37.59 -10.86
N GLN A 258 -32.85 37.08 -11.59
CA GLN A 258 -33.00 35.65 -11.86
C GLN A 258 -31.80 35.18 -12.70
N GLN A 259 -30.89 34.40 -12.11
CA GLN A 259 -29.98 33.56 -12.89
C GLN A 259 -30.80 32.41 -13.48
N MET A 260 -31.02 32.44 -14.79
CA MET A 260 -31.56 31.31 -15.52
C MET A 260 -30.58 30.15 -15.41
N VAL A 261 -30.97 29.09 -14.68
CA VAL A 261 -30.25 27.82 -14.68
C VAL A 261 -30.43 27.18 -16.05
N ASN A 262 -29.36 27.15 -16.85
CA ASN A 262 -29.34 26.49 -18.14
C ASN A 262 -29.32 24.96 -17.93
N ASN A 263 -30.46 24.32 -18.15
CA ASN A 263 -30.71 22.90 -17.86
C ASN A 263 -30.23 21.92 -18.95
N ASN A 264 -29.27 22.30 -19.80
CA ASN A 264 -28.80 21.45 -20.88
C ASN A 264 -27.27 21.29 -20.87
N PRO A 265 -26.72 20.30 -20.13
CA PRO A 265 -25.28 20.04 -20.16
C PRO A 265 -24.89 19.54 -21.56
N THR A 266 -23.98 20.27 -22.20
CA THR A 266 -23.31 19.82 -23.42
C THR A 266 -22.22 18.83 -23.01
N PHE A 267 -22.37 17.57 -23.41
CA PHE A 267 -21.37 16.53 -23.13
C PHE A 267 -20.30 16.54 -24.23
N PHE A 268 -19.04 16.73 -23.84
CA PHE A 268 -17.90 16.53 -24.73
C PHE A 268 -17.30 15.15 -24.46
N ASN A 269 -17.50 14.20 -25.37
CA ASN A 269 -16.91 12.88 -25.27
C ASN A 269 -15.55 12.87 -25.99
N ILE A 270 -14.46 12.74 -25.22
CA ILE A 270 -13.11 12.57 -25.76
C ILE A 270 -12.74 11.10 -25.59
N ASN A 271 -12.61 10.37 -26.71
CA ASN A 271 -12.27 8.96 -26.69
C ASN A 271 -10.81 8.79 -27.15
N ILE A 272 -9.97 8.19 -26.30
CA ILE A 272 -8.54 8.00 -26.58
C ILE A 272 -8.21 6.51 -26.42
N SER A 273 -7.72 5.88 -27.49
CA SER A 273 -7.35 4.45 -27.49
C SER A 273 -5.85 4.27 -27.78
N GLY A 274 -5.13 3.60 -26.87
CA GLY A 274 -3.70 3.27 -26.98
C GLY A 274 -3.11 2.87 -25.62
N GLY A 275 -2.01 2.09 -25.61
CA GLY A 275 -1.32 1.68 -24.38
C GLY A 275 -0.37 2.77 -23.88
N ASN A 276 -0.52 3.18 -22.61
CA ASN A 276 0.13 4.29 -21.90
C ASN A 276 -0.38 5.70 -22.23
N ASN A 277 -1.59 6.03 -21.79
CA ASN A 277 -2.10 7.42 -21.79
C ASN A 277 -2.01 8.03 -20.38
N SER A 278 -1.06 8.95 -20.19
CA SER A 278 -1.00 9.84 -19.02
C SER A 278 -1.36 11.27 -19.46
N PHE A 279 -2.39 11.87 -18.87
CA PHE A 279 -2.77 13.27 -19.12
C PHE A 279 -2.25 14.15 -17.98
N TYR A 280 -1.24 14.98 -18.25
CA TYR A 280 -0.75 15.98 -17.29
C TYR A 280 -0.67 17.34 -17.96
N HIS A 281 -1.65 18.22 -17.72
CA HIS A 281 -1.54 19.63 -18.06
C HIS A 281 -2.27 20.50 -17.04
N HIS A 282 -1.64 21.63 -16.69
CA HIS A 282 -2.31 22.79 -16.12
C HIS A 282 -3.00 23.54 -17.27
N VAL A 283 -4.28 23.84 -17.13
CA VAL A 283 -5.05 24.64 -18.10
C VAL A 283 -5.42 25.96 -17.44
N ASP A 284 -4.79 27.06 -17.87
CA ASP A 284 -5.09 28.39 -17.31
C ASP A 284 -6.45 28.93 -17.75
N LYS A 285 -6.87 28.63 -18.99
CA LYS A 285 -8.18 29.04 -19.51
C LYS A 285 -8.63 28.14 -20.65
N LEU A 286 -9.83 27.58 -20.52
CA LEU A 286 -10.53 26.90 -21.60
C LEU A 286 -11.59 27.84 -22.18
N THR A 287 -11.57 28.08 -23.50
CA THR A 287 -12.57 28.92 -24.19
C THR A 287 -13.31 28.07 -25.22
N ILE A 288 -14.63 27.94 -25.05
CA ILE A 288 -15.50 27.16 -25.94
C ILE A 288 -16.32 28.15 -26.76
N ASN A 289 -16.02 28.27 -28.05
CA ASN A 289 -16.78 29.11 -28.97
C ASN A 289 -17.88 28.26 -29.64
N ASN A 290 -19.12 28.40 -29.16
CA ASN A 290 -20.27 27.79 -29.83
C ASN A 290 -20.63 28.63 -31.06
N GLY A 291 -20.19 28.20 -32.24
CA GLY A 291 -20.59 28.79 -33.51
C GLY A 291 -22.07 28.53 -33.77
N GLY A 292 -22.92 29.51 -33.48
CA GLY A 292 -24.29 29.54 -33.98
C GLY A 292 -24.27 29.80 -35.49
N LYS A 293 -24.96 28.94 -36.26
CA LYS A 293 -25.24 29.18 -37.69
C LYS A 293 -25.98 30.51 -37.83
N GLN A 294 -25.52 31.37 -38.75
CA GLN A 294 -26.38 32.38 -39.35
C GLN A 294 -27.29 31.68 -40.35
N ASP A 295 -28.57 31.61 -40.05
CA ASP A 295 -29.61 31.34 -41.04
C ASP A 295 -30.02 32.70 -41.64
N GLU A 296 -29.84 32.80 -42.97
CA GLU A 296 -30.22 33.86 -43.94
C GLU A 296 -29.74 35.31 -43.74
#